data_AF-A0A0D0D8C6-F1
#
_entry.id   AF-A0A0D0D8C6-F1
#
_cell.length_a   1.000
_cell.length_b   1.000
_cell.length_c   1.000
_cell.angle_alpha   90.00
_cell.angle_beta   90.00
_cell.angle_gamma   90.00
#
_symmetry.space_group_name_H-M   'P 1'
#
loop_
_entity.id
_entity.type
_entity.pdbx_description
1 polymer ?
#
loop_
_entity_poly.entity_id
_entity_poly.type
_entity_poly.pdbx_seq_one_letter_code
_entity_poly.pdbx_strand_id
1 'polypeptide(L)'
;MPPEKQLPRNRSWWCAYFIDHPGLRARQPEASVGSGASQKAKVYCEKCYFADLATLKLSDEEDVHSNRRVHCRMEEELKDYLWMTDKVDDRGWCGAALSTLLAHLRYCRNNINA
;
A
#
# COMPACT_ATOMS: atom_id res chain seq x y z
N MET A 1 -7.46 -19.60 -13.09
CA MET A 1 -6.15 -18.93 -13.32
C MET A 1 -6.42 -17.44 -13.30
N PRO A 2 -5.75 -16.63 -12.47
CA PRO A 2 -5.98 -15.19 -12.50
C PRO A 2 -5.47 -14.63 -13.84
N PRO A 3 -6.12 -13.59 -14.40
CA PRO A 3 -5.75 -13.04 -15.69
C PRO A 3 -4.33 -12.46 -15.66
N GLU A 4 -3.51 -12.88 -16.62
CA GLU A 4 -2.14 -12.42 -16.82
C GLU A 4 -2.15 -10.94 -17.25
N LYS A 5 -2.00 -10.03 -16.28
CA LYS A 5 -1.70 -8.62 -16.58
C LYS A 5 -0.36 -8.62 -17.35
N GLN A 6 -0.35 -8.10 -18.58
CA GLN A 6 0.89 -7.95 -19.36
C GLN A 6 1.87 -7.05 -18.60
N LEU A 7 2.93 -7.66 -18.06
CA LEU A 7 3.97 -6.95 -17.33
C LEU A 7 4.79 -6.09 -18.31
N PRO A 8 5.04 -4.80 -18.01
CA PRO A 8 5.98 -4.01 -18.79
C PRO A 8 7.38 -4.66 -18.74
N ARG A 9 8.07 -4.72 -19.88
CA ARG A 9 9.30 -5.51 -20.14
C ARG A 9 10.46 -5.37 -19.15
N ASN A 10 10.43 -4.41 -18.22
CA ASN A 10 11.51 -4.11 -17.26
C ASN A 10 11.02 -3.85 -15.82
N ARG A 11 9.83 -4.31 -15.42
CA ARG A 11 9.38 -4.20 -14.03
C ARG A 11 9.34 -5.56 -13.35
N SER A 12 9.75 -5.60 -12.08
CA SER A 12 9.66 -6.79 -11.23
C SER A 12 8.26 -7.42 -11.33
N TRP A 13 8.17 -8.74 -11.34
CA TRP A 13 6.90 -9.49 -11.52
C TRP A 13 5.76 -9.04 -10.58
N TRP A 14 6.11 -8.52 -9.40
CA TRP A 14 5.15 -8.06 -8.40
C TRP A 14 4.53 -6.69 -8.73
N CYS A 15 5.11 -5.89 -9.63
CA CYS A 15 4.56 -4.58 -10.00
C CYS A 15 3.16 -4.65 -10.66
N ALA A 16 2.69 -5.84 -11.07
CA ALA A 16 1.30 -6.04 -11.52
C ALA A 16 0.27 -6.06 -10.37
N TYR A 17 0.72 -6.27 -9.14
CA TYR A 17 -0.14 -6.50 -7.98
C TYR A 17 0.12 -5.53 -6.82
N PHE A 18 1.26 -4.83 -6.85
CA PHE A 18 1.68 -3.91 -5.81
C PHE A 18 2.04 -2.53 -6.38
N ILE A 19 1.76 -1.51 -5.57
CA ILE A 19 2.07 -0.10 -5.78
C ILE A 19 3.35 0.23 -5.02
N ASP A 20 4.28 0.92 -5.66
CA ASP A 20 5.51 1.40 -5.02
C ASP A 20 5.22 2.58 -4.08
N HIS A 21 5.96 2.67 -2.99
CA HIS A 21 5.99 3.90 -2.19
C HIS A 21 6.40 5.09 -3.10
N PRO A 22 5.72 6.26 -3.04
CA PRO A 22 5.97 7.38 -3.93
C PRO A 22 7.42 7.91 -3.83
N GLY A 23 7.98 7.91 -2.62
CA GLY A 23 9.38 8.25 -2.35
C GLY A 23 10.43 7.27 -2.90
N LEU A 24 10.05 6.11 -3.44
CA LEU A 24 10.99 5.07 -3.87
C LEU A 24 11.88 5.55 -5.02
N ARG A 25 11.33 6.30 -5.98
CA ARG A 25 12.09 6.86 -7.11
C ARG A 25 13.12 7.89 -6.66
N ALA A 26 12.76 8.69 -5.66
CA ALA A 26 13.64 9.69 -5.06
C ALA A 26 14.61 9.10 -4.01
N ARG A 27 14.57 7.77 -3.77
CA ARG A 27 15.37 7.06 -2.77
C ARG A 27 15.23 7.65 -1.36
N GLN A 28 14.03 8.12 -1.04
CA GLN A 28 13.71 8.59 0.30
C GLN A 28 13.83 7.44 1.31
N PRO A 29 14.43 7.65 2.48
CA PRO A 29 14.64 6.59 3.46
C PRO A 29 13.31 5.95 3.92
N GLU A 30 12.24 6.74 3.99
CA GLU A 30 10.88 6.30 4.37
C GLU A 30 10.27 5.34 3.34
N ALA A 31 10.77 5.34 2.11
CA ALA A 31 10.31 4.46 1.03
C ALA A 31 10.83 3.03 1.14
N SER A 32 11.64 2.73 2.15
CA SER A 32 12.21 1.41 2.39
C SER A 32 12.16 1.03 3.86
N VAL A 33 12.28 -0.26 4.12
CA VAL A 33 12.36 -0.85 5.47
C VAL A 33 13.59 -1.72 5.61
N GLY A 34 14.05 -1.87 6.85
CA GLY A 34 15.28 -2.60 7.17
C GLY A 34 16.53 -1.72 7.03
N SER A 35 17.70 -2.32 7.25
CA SER A 35 18.99 -1.63 7.23
C SER A 35 20.03 -2.39 6.40
N GLY A 36 20.99 -1.66 5.84
CA GLY A 36 22.11 -2.21 5.08
C GLY A 36 21.68 -3.09 3.90
N ALA A 37 22.30 -4.27 3.77
CA ALA A 37 22.01 -5.22 2.70
C ALA A 37 20.57 -5.81 2.74
N SER A 38 19.87 -5.65 3.86
CA SER A 38 18.50 -6.15 4.05
C SER A 38 17.43 -5.11 3.73
N GLN A 39 17.81 -3.91 3.27
CA GLN A 39 16.86 -2.86 2.92
C GLN A 39 15.94 -3.32 1.77
N LYS A 40 14.62 -3.17 1.96
CA LYS A 40 13.59 -3.49 0.96
C LYS A 40 12.67 -2.31 0.75
N ALA A 41 12.27 -2.07 -0.50
CA ALA A 41 11.26 -1.06 -0.81
C ALA A 41 9.94 -1.36 -0.09
N LYS A 42 9.25 -0.31 0.37
CA LYS A 42 7.85 -0.40 0.81
C LYS A 42 6.96 -0.48 -0.42
N VAL A 43 6.03 -1.42 -0.40
CA VAL A 43 5.03 -1.61 -1.46
C VAL A 43 3.67 -1.90 -0.84
N TYR A 44 2.59 -1.49 -1.51
CA TYR A 44 1.22 -1.76 -1.08
C TYR A 44 0.57 -2.73 -2.04
N CYS A 45 -0.16 -3.74 -1.57
CA CYS A 45 -1.02 -4.48 -2.49
C CYS A 45 -2.06 -3.54 -3.07
N GLU A 46 -2.20 -3.49 -4.40
CA GLU A 46 -3.10 -2.57 -5.10
C GLU A 46 -4.53 -2.65 -4.55
N LYS A 47 -5.04 -3.87 -4.34
CA LYS A 47 -6.39 -4.08 -3.81
C LYS A 47 -6.55 -3.59 -2.36
N CYS A 48 -5.57 -3.86 -1.51
CA CYS A 48 -5.60 -3.36 -0.13
C CYS A 48 -5.51 -1.85 -0.09
N TYR A 49 -4.64 -1.26 -0.90
CA TYR A 49 -4.46 0.18 -0.97
C TYR A 49 -5.77 0.92 -1.25
N PHE A 50 -6.53 0.45 -2.25
CA PHE A 50 -7.81 1.06 -2.58
C PHE A 50 -8.90 0.79 -1.53
N ALA A 51 -8.91 -0.41 -0.93
CA ALA A 51 -9.84 -0.73 0.15
C ALA A 51 -9.60 0.14 1.40
N ASP A 52 -8.34 0.32 1.78
CA ASP A 52 -7.94 1.13 2.93
C ASP A 52 -8.19 2.62 2.65
N LEU A 53 -7.91 3.10 1.43
CA LEU A 53 -8.24 4.46 1.02
C LEU A 53 -9.76 4.72 1.06
N ALA A 54 -10.58 3.78 0.59
CA ALA A 54 -12.04 3.90 0.66
C ALA A 54 -12.54 3.91 2.11
N THR A 55 -11.97 3.06 2.97
CA THR A 55 -12.29 2.99 4.39
C THR A 55 -11.93 4.29 5.10
N LEU A 56 -10.77 4.88 4.78
CA LEU A 56 -10.36 6.17 5.31
C LEU A 56 -11.29 7.30 4.88
N LYS A 57 -11.71 7.33 3.61
CA LYS A 57 -12.69 8.33 3.12
C LYS A 57 -14.01 8.25 3.89
N LEU A 58 -14.56 7.05 4.04
CA LEU A 58 -15.81 6.83 4.78
C LEU A 58 -15.67 7.26 6.25
N SER A 59 -14.58 6.85 6.92
CA SER A 59 -14.33 7.26 8.31
C SER A 59 -14.19 8.78 8.45
N ASP A 60 -13.60 9.47 7.47
CA ASP A 60 -13.44 10.92 7.52
C ASP A 60 -14.79 11.64 7.32
N GLU A 61 -15.64 11.12 6.44
CA GLU A 61 -17.02 11.59 6.26
C GLU A 61 -17.85 11.40 7.54
N GLU A 62 -17.72 10.24 8.21
CA GLU A 62 -18.38 9.97 9.49
C GLU A 62 -17.89 10.90 10.60
N ASP A 63 -16.60 11.23 10.64
CA ASP A 63 -16.02 12.15 11.61
C ASP A 63 -16.51 13.59 11.39
N VAL A 64 -16.69 14.02 10.13
CA VAL A 64 -17.31 15.31 9.81
C VAL A 64 -18.77 15.32 10.20
N HIS A 65 -19.53 14.26 9.87
CA HIS A 65 -20.93 14.13 10.25
C HIS A 65 -21.13 14.13 11.77
N SER A 66 -20.20 13.50 12.50
CA SER A 66 -20.21 13.43 13.97
C SER A 66 -19.59 14.67 14.64
N ASN A 67 -19.25 15.71 13.87
CA ASN A 67 -18.63 16.95 14.34
C ASN A 67 -17.31 16.74 15.10
N ARG A 68 -16.60 15.64 14.83
CA ARG A 68 -15.24 15.34 15.32
C ARG A 68 -14.17 16.00 14.45
N ARG A 69 -14.53 16.37 13.21
CA ARG A 69 -13.68 17.07 12.25
C ARG A 69 -14.49 18.14 11.51
N VAL A 70 -13.82 19.22 11.10
CA VAL A 70 -14.46 20.37 10.42
C VAL A 70 -14.68 20.11 8.92
N HIS A 71 -13.77 19.37 8.27
CA HIS A 71 -13.82 19.08 6.83
C HIS A 71 -13.16 17.74 6.52
N CYS A 72 -13.57 17.09 5.43
CA CYS A 72 -12.90 15.90 4.94
C CYS A 72 -11.50 16.26 4.41
N ARG A 73 -10.52 15.42 4.70
CA ARG A 73 -9.17 15.44 4.14
C ARG A 73 -9.22 15.21 2.64
N MET A 74 -8.28 15.82 1.93
CA MET A 74 -8.08 15.58 0.52
C MET A 74 -7.56 14.17 0.28
N GLU A 75 -7.83 13.63 -0.91
CA GLU A 75 -7.39 12.28 -1.26
C GLU A 75 -5.87 12.14 -1.15
N GLU A 76 -5.10 13.15 -1.55
CA GLU A 76 -3.64 13.19 -1.43
C GLU A 76 -3.19 13.02 0.04
N GLU A 77 -3.84 13.69 0.98
CA GLU A 77 -3.52 13.60 2.41
C GLU A 77 -3.80 12.20 2.96
N LEU A 78 -4.88 11.56 2.49
CA LEU A 78 -5.21 10.17 2.86
C LEU A 78 -4.19 9.20 2.26
N LYS A 79 -3.75 9.42 1.02
CA LYS A 79 -2.70 8.63 0.38
C LYS A 79 -1.39 8.73 1.14
N ASP A 80 -0.98 9.94 1.53
CA ASP A 80 0.23 10.14 2.32
C ASP A 80 0.12 9.46 3.69
N TYR A 81 -1.04 9.56 4.34
CA TYR A 81 -1.31 8.88 5.61
C TYR A 81 -1.13 7.36 5.55
N LEU A 82 -1.48 6.72 4.42
CA LEU A 82 -1.27 5.28 4.21
C LEU A 82 0.22 4.90 4.16
N TRP A 83 1.10 5.82 3.74
CA TRP A 83 2.53 5.58 3.58
C TRP A 83 3.39 6.05 4.76
N MET A 84 2.87 6.95 5.60
CA MET A 84 3.61 7.61 6.68
C MET A 84 4.06 6.72 7.85
N THR A 85 3.60 5.47 7.98
CA THR A 85 4.02 4.61 9.10
C THR A 85 5.22 3.73 8.73
N ASP A 86 6.10 3.51 9.70
CA ASP A 86 7.21 2.55 9.61
C ASP A 86 6.87 1.18 10.21
N LYS A 87 5.70 1.05 10.86
CA LYS A 87 5.24 -0.23 11.43
C LYS A 87 4.53 -1.06 10.36
N VAL A 88 5.17 -2.17 9.99
CA VAL A 88 4.66 -3.16 9.02
C VAL A 88 3.29 -3.73 9.45
N ASP A 89 3.09 -3.91 10.76
CA ASP A 89 1.89 -4.57 11.29
C ASP A 89 0.63 -3.68 11.32
N ASP A 90 0.78 -2.36 11.21
CA ASP A 90 -0.32 -1.43 11.51
C ASP A 90 -1.04 -0.88 10.27
N ARG A 91 -0.47 -0.88 9.05
CA ARG A 91 -1.09 -0.16 7.90
C ARG A 91 -0.90 -0.79 6.52
N GLY A 92 -0.92 -2.10 6.41
CA GLY A 92 -1.25 -2.80 5.14
C GLY A 92 -0.19 -2.79 4.02
N TRP A 93 0.86 -1.96 4.08
CA TRP A 93 2.01 -2.06 3.18
C TRP A 93 2.98 -3.17 3.64
N CYS A 94 3.78 -3.68 2.70
CA CYS A 94 4.72 -4.78 2.87
C CYS A 94 6.13 -4.37 2.42
N GLY A 95 7.16 -5.00 2.97
CA GLY A 95 8.49 -4.95 2.36
C GLY A 95 8.53 -5.79 1.07
N ALA A 96 9.23 -5.31 0.04
CA ALA A 96 9.40 -5.97 -1.25
C ALA A 96 10.35 -7.20 -1.20
N ALA A 97 10.17 -8.06 -0.21
CA ALA A 97 10.81 -9.37 -0.14
C ALA A 97 9.89 -10.44 -0.77
N LEU A 98 10.46 -11.33 -1.56
CA LEU A 98 9.70 -12.36 -2.29
C LEU A 98 8.77 -13.18 -1.38
N SER A 99 9.28 -13.62 -0.23
CA SER A 99 8.50 -14.37 0.76
C SER A 99 7.30 -13.57 1.28
N THR A 100 7.49 -12.29 1.60
CA THR A 100 6.44 -11.39 2.07
C THR A 100 5.37 -11.17 1.00
N LEU A 101 5.77 -10.88 -0.24
CA LEU A 101 4.83 -10.59 -1.33
C LEU A 101 4.02 -11.84 -1.71
N LEU A 102 4.65 -13.01 -1.79
CA LEU A 102 3.95 -14.26 -2.08
C LEU A 102 2.99 -14.65 -0.94
N ALA A 103 3.42 -14.50 0.30
CA ALA A 103 2.56 -14.74 1.46
C ALA A 103 1.36 -13.79 1.45
N HIS A 104 1.58 -12.50 1.18
CA HIS A 104 0.49 -11.54 1.04
C HIS A 104 -0.46 -11.94 -0.09
N LEU A 105 0.02 -12.21 -1.31
CA LEU A 105 -0.86 -12.61 -2.42
C LEU A 105 -1.69 -13.86 -2.13
N ARG A 106 -1.12 -14.82 -1.40
CA ARG A 106 -1.80 -16.08 -1.03
C ARG A 106 -2.90 -15.88 0.01
N TYR A 107 -2.71 -14.95 0.95
CA TYR A 107 -3.60 -14.77 2.11
C TYR A 107 -4.29 -13.40 2.17
N CYS A 108 -4.10 -12.55 1.16
CA CYS A 108 -4.70 -11.23 1.09
C CYS A 108 -6.23 -11.39 1.05
N ARG A 109 -6.89 -10.90 2.09
CA ARG A 109 -8.36 -10.93 2.23
C ARG A 109 -9.06 -10.25 1.05
N ASN A 110 -8.47 -9.16 0.56
CA ASN A 110 -8.98 -8.41 -0.58
C ASN A 110 -8.66 -9.08 -1.93
N ASN A 111 -7.88 -10.16 -1.95
CA ASN A 111 -7.52 -10.91 -3.16
C ASN A 111 -8.36 -12.17 -3.40
N ILE A 112 -9.28 -12.53 -2.50
CA ILE A 112 -10.00 -13.82 -2.51
C ILE A 112 -11.09 -13.95 -3.62
N ASN A 113 -11.38 -12.89 -4.38
CA ASN A 113 -12.40 -12.93 -5.44
C ASN A 113 -11.83 -12.54 -6.82
N ALA A 114 -10.89 -13.30 -7.38
CA ALA A 114 -10.41 -13.13 -8.76
C ALA A 114 -10.71 -14.34 -9.62
#